data_AF-A0AAN6ZXB6-F1
#
_entry.id   AF-A0AAN6ZXB6-F1
#
_cell.length_a   1.000
_cell.length_b   1.000
_cell.length_c   1.000
_cell.angle_alpha   90.00
_cell.angle_beta   90.00
_cell.angle_gamma   90.00
#
_symmetry.space_group_name_H-M   'P 1'
#
loop_
_entity.id
_entity.type
_entity.pdbx_description
1 polymer ?
#
loop_
_entity_poly.entity_id
_entity_poly.type
_entity_poly.pdbx_seq_one_letter_code
_entity_poly.pdbx_strand_id
1 'polypeptide(L)'
;MAARSVSPGGALLRASRMFALPTPIPAPSNEASAGTNYSSNTATLAFPTHQVITTLSSSRKKGDWGLKRPLPLKSTTKSSNPMLRVKAIDTIEQITDYTSATDHGITLRKFQELGMPLTARRPAGGEQTDSTSTMNLPQKSVFEDELDVTDIHPDKRAQAIDTRWKFSGPWLAGQTQGEFKKWLAKEVRPKRSAFREFLKKNIARELHAAAAKVAVDKGQDQPALIDPSSVTEDQLIDYLRKLRHNNQALYDMVGQFLDLAPLKPPTVGQLGLPKENLSTLEFREMKNPYAERGPPVTHPSAGLSYLRTSMYMENHPIYGPQRQHSPAVARIVRPRRQTQALAARLGVAGLIVNTPLGDTASNSIRTGAVYDRIDPSVEGGAKVWVQPQRASIDSNGRVILTVNDSSPEATLVAQELLGDATCLGVQPAEGQMYQREKASDIRQRYRAPDAPTMSSAQDYGLRRQ
;
A
#
# COMPACT_ATOMS: atom_id res chain seq x y z
N MET A 1 -34.33 14.21 -28.93
CA MET A 1 -34.72 13.42 -27.75
C MET A 1 -34.86 14.37 -26.57
N ALA A 2 -36.07 14.87 -26.30
CA ALA A 2 -36.31 15.73 -25.15
C ALA A 2 -36.07 14.92 -23.88
N ALA A 3 -35.07 15.29 -23.09
CA ALA A 3 -34.83 14.67 -21.79
C ALA A 3 -36.10 14.87 -20.95
N ARG A 4 -36.79 13.76 -20.62
CA ARG A 4 -37.89 13.79 -19.65
C ARG A 4 -37.37 14.48 -18.39
N SER A 5 -37.90 15.66 -18.08
CA SER A 5 -37.54 16.41 -16.88
C SER A 5 -37.78 15.52 -15.66
N VAL A 6 -36.74 15.29 -14.87
CA VAL A 6 -36.83 14.51 -13.63
C VAL A 6 -37.88 15.16 -12.73
N SER A 7 -38.75 14.36 -12.10
CA SER A 7 -39.74 14.90 -11.16
C SER A 7 -39.05 15.63 -9.99
N PRO A 8 -39.70 16.63 -9.36
CA PRO A 8 -39.11 17.34 -8.23
C PRO A 8 -38.66 16.41 -7.11
N GLY A 9 -39.45 15.37 -6.79
CA GLY A 9 -39.06 14.35 -5.81
C GLY A 9 -37.86 13.52 -6.23
N GLY A 10 -37.77 13.13 -7.50
CA GLY A 10 -36.61 12.41 -8.04
C GLY A 10 -35.33 13.23 -8.01
N ALA A 11 -35.42 14.54 -8.23
CA ALA A 11 -34.29 15.46 -8.12
C ALA A 11 -33.77 15.56 -6.68
N LEU A 12 -34.67 15.62 -5.69
CA LEU A 12 -34.30 15.62 -4.26
C LEU A 12 -33.66 14.29 -3.84
N LEU A 13 -34.18 13.16 -4.29
CA LEU A 13 -33.58 11.84 -3.99
C LEU A 13 -32.17 11.72 -4.56
N ARG A 14 -31.94 12.18 -5.79
CA ARG A 14 -30.61 12.17 -6.42
C ARG A 14 -29.57 12.96 -5.62
N ALA A 15 -29.97 14.08 -4.99
CA ALA A 15 -29.09 14.90 -4.16
C ALA A 15 -29.07 14.49 -2.66
N SER A 16 -29.83 13.46 -2.29
CA SER A 16 -29.95 13.04 -0.88
C SER A 16 -28.68 12.36 -0.38
N ARG A 17 -28.41 12.48 0.93
CA ARG A 17 -27.23 11.87 1.58
C ARG A 17 -27.22 10.34 1.50
N MET A 18 -28.39 9.71 1.45
CA MET A 18 -28.50 8.26 1.33
C MET A 18 -28.06 7.78 -0.06
N PHE A 19 -28.45 8.52 -1.12
CA PHE A 19 -28.03 8.22 -2.49
C PHE A 19 -26.55 8.56 -2.77
N ALA A 20 -25.93 9.36 -1.90
CA ALA A 20 -24.49 9.63 -1.93
C ALA A 20 -23.64 8.49 -1.30
N LEU A 21 -24.27 7.47 -0.69
CA LEU A 21 -23.53 6.32 -0.16
C LEU A 21 -22.93 5.52 -1.32
N PRO A 22 -21.60 5.29 -1.32
CA PRO A 22 -20.97 4.53 -2.38
C PRO A 22 -21.40 3.07 -2.32
N THR A 23 -21.48 2.43 -3.48
CA THR A 23 -21.60 0.97 -3.56
C THR A 23 -20.37 0.32 -2.90
N PRO A 24 -20.53 -0.76 -2.13
CA PRO A 24 -19.41 -1.44 -1.50
C PRO A 24 -18.35 -1.86 -2.53
N ILE A 25 -17.09 -1.51 -2.27
CA ILE A 25 -15.98 -1.90 -3.12
C ILE A 25 -15.62 -3.38 -2.87
N PRO A 26 -15.01 -4.08 -3.85
CA PRO A 26 -14.58 -5.46 -3.65
C PRO A 26 -13.60 -5.57 -2.48
N ALA A 27 -13.72 -6.68 -1.75
CA ALA A 27 -12.80 -7.01 -0.66
C ALA A 27 -11.36 -7.17 -1.18
N PRO A 28 -10.34 -6.96 -0.31
CA PRO A 28 -8.95 -7.20 -0.69
C PRO A 28 -8.76 -8.61 -1.25
N SER A 29 -7.96 -8.72 -2.31
CA SER A 29 -7.56 -10.01 -2.87
C SER A 29 -6.83 -10.82 -1.79
N ASN A 30 -7.38 -12.00 -1.48
CA ASN A 30 -6.63 -13.02 -0.78
C ASN A 30 -5.74 -13.71 -1.80
N GLU A 31 -4.49 -14.00 -1.44
CA GLU A 31 -3.57 -14.77 -2.30
C GLU A 31 -4.15 -16.17 -2.50
N ALA A 32 -4.95 -16.35 -3.55
CA ALA A 32 -5.66 -17.58 -3.85
C ALA A 32 -4.72 -18.78 -4.11
N SER A 33 -3.42 -18.51 -4.29
CA SER A 33 -2.37 -19.48 -4.60
C SER A 33 -1.88 -20.30 -3.39
N ALA A 34 -2.14 -19.85 -2.16
CA ALA A 34 -1.82 -20.63 -0.96
C ALA A 34 -3.07 -21.41 -0.55
N GLY A 35 -3.15 -22.69 -0.92
CA GLY A 35 -4.32 -23.59 -0.74
C GLY A 35 -4.84 -23.80 0.69
N THR A 36 -4.44 -22.98 1.66
CA THR A 36 -4.91 -22.95 3.05
C THR A 36 -5.27 -21.52 3.46
N ASN A 37 -6.38 -21.01 2.90
CA ASN A 37 -6.94 -19.72 3.32
C ASN A 37 -7.59 -19.84 4.71
N TYR A 38 -6.81 -19.65 5.76
CA TYR A 38 -7.34 -19.42 7.11
C TYR A 38 -7.82 -17.97 7.24
N SER A 39 -8.89 -17.61 6.53
CA SER A 39 -9.55 -16.31 6.68
C SER A 39 -10.72 -16.43 7.64
N SER A 40 -10.67 -15.71 8.77
CA SER A 40 -11.86 -15.57 9.62
C SER A 40 -12.80 -14.54 9.01
N ASN A 41 -14.09 -14.87 8.93
CA ASN A 41 -15.14 -13.95 8.48
C ASN A 41 -15.30 -12.73 9.40
N THR A 42 -14.73 -12.77 10.61
CA THR A 42 -14.75 -11.68 11.60
C THR A 42 -13.44 -10.91 11.66
N ALA A 43 -12.39 -11.34 10.94
CA ALA A 43 -11.12 -10.62 10.93
C ALA A 43 -11.25 -9.29 10.16
N THR A 44 -10.62 -8.25 10.68
CA THR A 44 -10.56 -6.94 10.03
C THR A 44 -9.85 -7.06 8.68
N LEU A 45 -10.45 -6.45 7.65
CA LEU A 45 -9.90 -6.43 6.30
C LEU A 45 -8.68 -5.49 6.21
N ALA A 46 -7.93 -5.57 5.11
CA ALA A 46 -6.78 -4.68 4.89
C ALA A 46 -7.19 -3.21 4.68
N PHE A 47 -8.34 -2.97 4.05
CA PHE A 47 -8.91 -1.65 3.81
C PHE A 47 -10.45 -1.70 3.95
N PRO A 48 -11.11 -0.57 4.26
CA PRO A 48 -12.55 -0.54 4.43
C PRO A 48 -13.29 -0.74 3.09
N THR A 49 -14.34 -1.55 3.09
CA THR A 49 -15.18 -1.80 1.91
C THR A 49 -16.51 -1.04 1.92
N HIS A 50 -17.00 -0.67 3.11
CA HIS A 50 -18.23 0.08 3.32
C HIS A 50 -17.95 1.47 3.90
N GLN A 51 -18.79 2.44 3.55
CA GLN A 51 -18.74 3.78 4.12
C GLN A 51 -19.02 3.74 5.64
N VAL A 52 -18.20 4.49 6.39
CA VAL A 52 -18.43 4.72 7.81
C VAL A 52 -19.45 5.84 7.98
N ILE A 53 -20.50 5.59 8.76
CA ILE A 53 -21.57 6.53 9.07
C ILE A 53 -21.46 6.94 10.54
N THR A 54 -21.70 8.23 10.80
CA THR A 54 -21.76 8.81 12.14
C THR A 54 -23.09 9.53 12.33
N THR A 55 -23.47 9.79 13.58
CA THR A 55 -24.69 10.54 13.92
C THR A 55 -24.41 11.48 15.09
N LEU A 56 -25.31 12.45 15.30
CA LEU A 56 -25.25 13.38 16.41
C LEU A 56 -25.61 12.69 17.73
N SER A 57 -25.07 13.17 18.85
CA SER A 57 -25.33 12.59 20.18
C SER A 57 -26.82 12.57 20.55
N SER A 58 -27.59 13.60 20.16
CA SER A 58 -29.04 13.69 20.39
C SER A 58 -29.83 12.63 19.62
N SER A 59 -29.55 12.46 18.33
CA SER A 59 -30.17 11.43 17.47
C SER A 59 -29.75 10.02 17.89
N ARG A 60 -28.48 9.85 18.30
CA ARG A 60 -27.93 8.58 18.79
C ARG A 60 -28.71 8.02 19.98
N LYS A 61 -29.09 8.88 20.93
CA LYS A 61 -29.91 8.47 22.10
C LYS A 61 -31.27 7.88 21.71
N LYS A 62 -31.79 8.28 20.54
CA LYS A 62 -33.03 7.77 19.96
C LYS A 62 -32.82 6.60 18.99
N GLY A 63 -31.57 6.22 18.74
CA GLY A 63 -31.22 5.19 17.76
C GLY A 63 -31.35 5.68 16.31
N ASP A 64 -31.46 6.98 16.07
CA ASP A 64 -31.61 7.53 14.72
C ASP A 64 -30.23 7.77 14.06
N TRP A 65 -30.07 7.14 12.90
CA TRP A 65 -28.88 7.19 12.05
C TRP A 65 -29.20 7.64 10.61
N GLY A 66 -30.42 8.14 10.35
CA GLY A 66 -30.86 8.49 9.00
C GLY A 66 -31.00 7.28 8.07
N LEU A 67 -31.29 6.11 8.64
CA LEU A 67 -31.53 4.86 7.92
C LEU A 67 -33.02 4.54 7.86
N LYS A 68 -33.39 3.41 7.22
CA LYS A 68 -34.78 2.96 7.11
C LYS A 68 -35.50 2.85 8.47
N ARG A 69 -34.77 2.48 9.53
CA ARG A 69 -35.31 2.25 10.88
C ARG A 69 -34.29 2.66 11.95
N PRO A 70 -34.73 3.01 13.17
CA PRO A 70 -33.81 3.27 14.27
C PRO A 70 -33.07 1.97 14.68
N LEU A 71 -31.79 2.11 15.01
CA LEU A 71 -30.94 1.00 15.40
C LEU A 71 -31.05 0.71 16.92
N PRO A 72 -30.83 -0.55 17.35
CA PRO A 72 -30.86 -0.93 18.76
C PRO A 72 -29.89 -0.11 19.62
N LEU A 73 -30.39 0.46 20.72
CA LEU A 73 -29.59 1.32 21.61
C LEU A 73 -28.48 0.56 22.36
N LYS A 74 -28.68 -0.73 22.62
CA LYS A 74 -27.74 -1.58 23.40
C LYS A 74 -26.34 -1.62 22.80
N SER A 75 -26.25 -1.77 21.47
CA SER A 75 -25.00 -1.89 20.72
C SER A 75 -24.50 -0.54 20.21
N THR A 76 -25.37 0.44 20.04
CA THR A 76 -25.04 1.69 19.34
C THR A 76 -24.74 2.88 20.24
N THR A 77 -25.11 2.86 21.54
CA THR A 77 -24.97 4.05 22.43
C THR A 77 -23.73 4.04 23.35
N LYS A 78 -23.17 2.87 23.68
CA LYS A 78 -22.12 2.75 24.71
C LYS A 78 -20.71 3.16 24.25
N SER A 79 -20.43 3.19 22.94
CA SER A 79 -19.09 3.54 22.45
C SER A 79 -18.82 5.05 22.51
N SER A 80 -17.59 5.47 22.78
CA SER A 80 -17.21 6.88 22.70
C SER A 80 -17.29 7.42 21.27
N ASN A 81 -16.85 6.61 20.30
CA ASN A 81 -16.89 6.93 18.87
C ASN A 81 -18.09 6.23 18.19
N PRO A 82 -19.15 6.97 17.80
CA PRO A 82 -20.32 6.41 17.13
C PRO A 82 -20.04 6.20 15.63
N MET A 83 -19.40 5.07 15.29
CA MET A 83 -19.07 4.71 13.91
C MET A 83 -19.72 3.38 13.55
N LEU A 84 -20.56 3.36 12.51
CA LEU A 84 -21.12 2.12 11.95
C LEU A 84 -20.80 1.96 10.46
N ARG A 85 -20.89 0.73 9.99
CA ARG A 85 -21.04 0.40 8.56
C ARG A 85 -22.32 -0.38 8.36
N VAL A 86 -23.02 -0.08 7.28
CA VAL A 86 -24.27 -0.76 6.88
C VAL A 86 -23.95 -1.69 5.72
N LYS A 87 -24.25 -2.98 5.88
CA LYS A 87 -24.12 -3.98 4.82
C LYS A 87 -25.37 -3.98 3.93
N ALA A 88 -26.54 -3.98 4.56
CA ALA A 88 -27.82 -3.89 3.90
C ALA A 88 -28.77 -2.98 4.69
N ILE A 89 -29.41 -2.05 3.98
CA ILE A 89 -30.39 -1.14 4.59
C ILE A 89 -31.60 -1.94 5.13
N ASP A 90 -32.00 -2.98 4.39
CA ASP A 90 -33.04 -3.90 4.78
C ASP A 90 -32.73 -5.31 4.28
N THR A 91 -32.75 -6.29 5.18
CA THR A 91 -32.57 -7.71 4.86
C THR A 91 -33.91 -8.43 4.74
N ILE A 92 -33.88 -9.70 4.33
CA ILE A 92 -35.07 -10.55 4.25
C ILE A 92 -35.75 -10.73 5.63
N GLU A 93 -34.97 -10.58 6.70
CA GLU A 93 -35.40 -10.63 8.10
C GLU A 93 -36.02 -9.31 8.57
N GLN A 94 -36.18 -8.33 7.67
CA GLN A 94 -36.73 -7.00 7.97
C GLN A 94 -35.92 -6.23 9.02
N ILE A 95 -34.63 -6.52 9.12
CA ILE A 95 -33.67 -5.80 9.97
C ILE A 95 -32.64 -5.08 9.10
N THR A 96 -32.03 -4.04 9.65
CA THR A 96 -30.89 -3.39 9.01
C THR A 96 -29.63 -4.14 9.43
N ASP A 97 -28.88 -4.70 8.49
CA ASP A 97 -27.63 -5.38 8.78
C ASP A 97 -26.51 -4.35 8.88
N TYR A 98 -26.01 -4.16 10.10
CA TYR A 98 -24.95 -3.21 10.42
C TYR A 98 -23.92 -3.84 11.33
N THR A 99 -22.70 -3.31 11.29
CA THR A 99 -21.63 -3.67 12.21
C THR A 99 -20.87 -2.43 12.65
N SER A 100 -20.10 -2.56 13.75
CA SER A 100 -19.19 -1.49 14.15
C SER A 100 -18.15 -1.24 13.05
N ALA A 101 -17.86 0.04 12.81
CA ALA A 101 -16.82 0.49 11.88
C ALA A 101 -15.68 1.24 12.60
N THR A 102 -15.60 1.12 13.92
CA THR A 102 -14.51 1.70 14.72
C THR A 102 -13.16 1.08 14.38
N ASP A 103 -13.14 -0.16 13.87
CA ASP A 103 -11.94 -0.86 13.40
C ASP A 103 -11.19 -0.02 12.35
N HIS A 104 -11.84 0.37 11.26
CA HIS A 104 -11.19 1.16 10.21
C HIS A 104 -11.19 2.67 10.53
N GLY A 105 -12.30 3.20 11.06
CA GLY A 105 -12.43 4.64 11.31
C GLY A 105 -11.41 5.18 12.32
N ILE A 106 -11.13 4.42 13.39
CA ILE A 106 -10.09 4.80 14.36
C ILE A 106 -8.69 4.50 13.84
N THR A 107 -8.50 3.42 13.06
CA THR A 107 -7.19 3.13 12.44
C THR A 107 -6.77 4.23 11.48
N LEU A 108 -7.70 4.82 10.73
CA LEU A 108 -7.41 5.99 9.89
C LEU A 108 -6.93 7.18 10.73
N ARG A 109 -7.63 7.51 11.82
CA ARG A 109 -7.24 8.61 12.72
C ARG A 109 -5.86 8.37 13.33
N LYS A 110 -5.61 7.16 13.84
CA LYS A 110 -4.30 6.77 14.38
C LYS A 110 -3.18 6.88 13.35
N PHE A 111 -3.45 6.54 12.09
CA PHE A 111 -2.46 6.69 11.03
C PHE A 111 -2.18 8.17 10.71
N GLN A 112 -3.22 9.01 10.67
CA GLN A 112 -3.08 10.45 10.45
C GLN A 112 -2.34 11.15 11.60
N GLU A 113 -2.53 10.69 12.84
CA GLU A 113 -1.80 11.14 14.02
C GLU A 113 -0.29 10.85 13.93
N LEU A 114 0.15 9.86 13.15
CA LEU A 114 1.59 9.63 12.93
C LEU A 114 2.25 10.71 12.06
N GLY A 115 1.47 11.58 11.39
CA GLY A 115 2.04 12.65 10.54
C GLY A 115 2.81 12.14 9.30
N MET A 116 2.58 10.88 8.90
CA MET A 116 3.38 10.25 7.84
C MET A 116 2.81 10.52 6.43
N PRO A 117 3.64 10.96 5.47
CA PRO A 117 3.27 10.98 4.05
C PRO A 117 3.31 9.57 3.47
N LEU A 118 2.62 9.40 2.34
CA LEU A 118 2.71 8.20 1.53
C LEU A 118 3.62 8.47 0.33
N THR A 119 4.54 7.55 0.07
CA THR A 119 5.59 7.71 -0.93
C THR A 119 5.50 6.61 -1.98
N ALA A 120 5.94 6.93 -3.20
CA ALA A 120 6.06 5.93 -4.25
C ALA A 120 7.09 4.86 -3.83
N ARG A 121 6.80 3.59 -4.14
CA ARG A 121 7.77 2.52 -3.89
C ARG A 121 9.04 2.77 -4.70
N ARG A 122 10.18 2.34 -4.17
CA ARG A 122 11.42 2.29 -4.96
C ARG A 122 11.38 1.03 -5.84
N PRO A 123 11.75 1.10 -7.13
CA PRO A 123 11.89 -0.09 -7.96
C PRO A 123 12.91 -1.05 -7.32
N ALA A 124 12.60 -2.35 -7.29
CA ALA A 124 13.35 -3.34 -6.51
C ALA A 124 14.70 -3.78 -7.12
N GLY A 125 15.23 -3.04 -8.10
CA GLY A 125 16.66 -3.01 -8.42
C GLY A 125 17.49 -2.16 -7.45
N GLY A 126 16.84 -1.35 -6.60
CA GLY A 126 17.48 -0.57 -5.53
C GLY A 126 17.29 -1.14 -4.12
N GLU A 127 16.73 -2.35 -4.00
CA GLU A 127 16.72 -3.14 -2.75
C GLU A 127 17.92 -4.10 -2.66
N GLN A 128 18.71 -4.23 -3.74
CA GLN A 128 19.97 -4.95 -3.74
C GLN A 128 21.03 -4.12 -3.02
N THR A 129 21.29 -4.46 -1.76
CA THR A 129 22.62 -4.45 -1.13
C THR A 129 23.54 -3.23 -1.30
N ASP A 130 23.04 -2.02 -1.52
CA ASP A 130 23.84 -0.80 -1.34
C ASP A 130 23.81 -0.39 0.13
N SER A 131 24.60 -1.11 0.91
CA SER A 131 24.83 -0.93 2.35
C SER A 131 25.56 0.36 2.72
N THR A 132 25.72 1.34 1.81
CA THR A 132 26.61 2.48 2.09
C THR A 132 26.26 3.85 1.49
N SER A 133 25.17 4.09 0.74
CA SER A 133 24.94 5.45 0.20
C SER A 133 23.50 5.94 -0.05
N THR A 134 22.46 5.12 0.03
CA THR A 134 21.09 5.56 -0.36
C THR A 134 20.10 5.75 0.79
N MET A 135 20.57 5.80 2.04
CA MET A 135 19.71 5.92 3.23
C MET A 135 18.99 7.27 3.37
N ASN A 136 19.35 8.30 2.61
CA ASN A 136 18.88 9.68 2.86
C ASN A 136 18.33 10.43 1.64
N LEU A 137 18.05 9.77 0.50
CA LEU A 137 17.37 10.50 -0.57
C LEU A 137 15.89 10.73 -0.16
N PRO A 138 15.39 11.97 -0.24
CA PRO A 138 14.00 12.27 0.05
C PRO A 138 13.12 11.43 -0.88
N GLN A 139 12.17 10.72 -0.27
CA GLN A 139 11.28 9.85 -1.01
C GLN A 139 10.29 10.69 -1.81
N LYS A 140 10.07 10.32 -3.07
CA LYS A 140 9.16 11.03 -3.95
C LYS A 140 7.72 10.88 -3.44
N SER A 141 7.02 12.00 -3.35
CA SER A 141 5.61 12.01 -2.98
C SER A 141 4.79 11.22 -4.00
N VAL A 142 3.64 10.70 -3.57
CA VAL A 142 2.68 10.12 -4.52
C VAL A 142 1.96 11.23 -5.30
N PHE A 143 1.78 12.41 -4.71
CA PHE A 143 1.01 13.52 -5.29
C PHE A 143 1.87 14.46 -6.13
N GLU A 144 2.75 13.89 -6.95
CA GLU A 144 3.57 14.62 -7.91
C GLU A 144 2.90 14.61 -9.28
N ASP A 145 2.99 15.72 -10.01
CA ASP A 145 2.37 15.91 -11.32
C ASP A 145 2.90 14.92 -12.39
N GLU A 146 4.06 14.30 -12.14
CA GLU A 146 4.60 13.27 -13.03
C GLU A 146 4.03 11.87 -12.79
N LEU A 147 3.57 11.60 -11.55
CA LEU A 147 3.10 10.29 -11.11
C LEU A 147 1.57 10.22 -11.06
N ASP A 148 0.92 11.19 -10.42
CA ASP A 148 -0.53 11.20 -10.21
C ASP A 148 -1.28 11.79 -11.41
N VAL A 149 -1.13 11.14 -12.57
CA VAL A 149 -1.83 11.51 -13.80
C VAL A 149 -2.55 10.31 -14.38
N THR A 150 -3.87 10.39 -14.45
CA THR A 150 -4.70 9.36 -15.07
C THR A 150 -5.20 9.73 -16.46
N ASP A 151 -5.42 11.01 -16.72
CA ASP A 151 -5.96 11.49 -17.99
C ASP A 151 -4.84 11.79 -18.99
N ILE A 152 -4.33 10.73 -19.63
CA ILE A 152 -3.26 10.81 -20.62
C ILE A 152 -3.84 10.46 -21.99
N HIS A 153 -3.57 11.32 -22.98
CA HIS A 153 -3.92 11.07 -24.39
C HIS A 153 -3.33 9.73 -24.88
N PRO A 154 -4.06 8.89 -25.62
CA PRO A 154 -3.62 7.54 -26.02
C PRO A 154 -2.24 7.48 -26.65
N ASP A 155 -1.87 8.49 -27.45
CA ASP A 155 -0.55 8.54 -28.11
C ASP A 155 0.62 8.76 -27.13
N LYS A 156 0.36 9.47 -26.03
CA LYS A 156 1.36 9.79 -24.99
C LYS A 156 1.39 8.75 -23.86
N ARG A 157 0.39 7.87 -23.76
CA ARG A 157 0.35 6.80 -22.75
C ARG A 157 1.58 5.91 -22.80
N ALA A 158 2.08 5.60 -24.00
CA ALA A 158 3.27 4.77 -24.19
C ALA A 158 4.55 5.39 -23.61
N GLN A 159 4.65 6.72 -23.65
CA GLN A 159 5.80 7.44 -23.11
C GLN A 159 5.73 7.52 -21.57
N ALA A 160 4.52 7.60 -21.02
CA ALA A 160 4.26 7.67 -19.58
C ALA A 160 4.08 6.30 -18.89
N ILE A 161 4.36 5.18 -19.57
CA ILE A 161 4.25 3.82 -18.98
C ILE A 161 5.10 3.72 -17.71
N ASP A 162 6.27 4.36 -17.68
CA ASP A 162 7.20 4.24 -16.57
C ASP A 162 6.77 5.02 -15.31
N THR A 163 5.92 6.05 -15.45
CA THR A 163 5.54 6.92 -14.31
C THR A 163 4.11 6.67 -13.83
N ARG A 164 3.21 6.25 -14.71
CA ARG A 164 1.80 6.08 -14.37
C ARG A 164 1.56 4.88 -13.45
N TRP A 165 0.56 5.02 -12.60
CA TRP A 165 0.13 3.97 -11.67
C TRP A 165 -1.17 3.27 -12.10
N LYS A 166 -2.04 3.93 -12.87
CA LYS A 166 -3.35 3.41 -13.30
C LYS A 166 -3.31 2.94 -14.75
N PHE A 167 -3.64 1.67 -14.95
CA PHE A 167 -3.70 1.00 -16.25
C PHE A 167 -5.09 0.41 -16.48
N SER A 168 -5.58 0.43 -17.72
CA SER A 168 -6.84 -0.21 -18.09
C SER A 168 -6.69 -1.71 -18.29
N GLY A 169 -5.52 -2.16 -18.75
CA GLY A 169 -5.21 -3.56 -18.93
C GLY A 169 -4.87 -4.25 -17.61
N PRO A 170 -5.09 -5.56 -17.50
CA PRO A 170 -4.68 -6.29 -16.31
C PRO A 170 -3.16 -6.44 -16.25
N TRP A 171 -2.66 -6.70 -15.03
CA TRP A 171 -1.28 -7.11 -14.85
C TRP A 171 -1.15 -8.63 -15.05
N LEU A 172 -0.45 -9.03 -16.13
CA LEU A 172 -0.43 -10.42 -16.59
C LEU A 172 0.21 -11.39 -15.59
N ALA A 173 1.28 -10.97 -14.90
CA ALA A 173 2.00 -11.82 -13.95
C ALA A 173 1.20 -12.10 -12.67
N GLY A 174 0.20 -11.28 -12.34
CA GLY A 174 -0.66 -11.47 -11.17
C GLY A 174 -1.92 -12.29 -11.43
N GLN A 175 -2.23 -12.62 -12.68
CA GLN A 175 -3.44 -13.37 -13.02
C GLN A 175 -3.25 -14.87 -12.86
N THR A 176 -4.30 -15.54 -12.43
CA THR A 176 -4.36 -17.01 -12.49
C THR A 176 -4.50 -17.49 -13.94
N GLN A 177 -4.11 -18.73 -14.22
CA GLN A 177 -4.20 -19.29 -15.57
C GLN A 177 -5.64 -19.27 -16.13
N GLY A 178 -6.64 -19.48 -15.27
CA GLY A 178 -8.06 -19.44 -15.66
C GLY A 178 -8.52 -18.04 -16.03
N GLU A 179 -8.16 -17.03 -15.23
CA GLU A 179 -8.45 -15.63 -15.49
C GLU A 179 -7.78 -15.16 -16.78
N PHE A 180 -6.52 -15.54 -16.99
CA PHE A 180 -5.78 -15.20 -18.20
C PHE A 180 -6.43 -15.78 -19.47
N LYS A 181 -6.82 -17.07 -19.45
CA LYS A 181 -7.54 -17.68 -20.59
C LYS A 181 -8.88 -17.00 -20.87
N LYS A 182 -9.63 -16.64 -19.81
CA LYS A 182 -10.90 -15.91 -19.92
C LYS A 182 -10.70 -14.52 -20.49
N TRP A 183 -9.67 -13.80 -20.05
CA TRP A 183 -9.31 -12.47 -20.54
C TRP A 183 -8.89 -12.52 -22.01
N LEU A 184 -8.05 -13.48 -22.42
CA LEU A 184 -7.70 -13.66 -23.84
C LEU A 184 -8.94 -13.89 -24.71
N ALA A 185 -9.86 -14.73 -24.27
CA ALA A 185 -11.06 -15.07 -25.03
C ALA A 185 -12.04 -13.90 -25.15
N LYS A 186 -12.24 -13.12 -24.08
CA LYS A 186 -13.24 -12.06 -24.02
C LYS A 186 -12.72 -10.68 -24.44
N GLU A 187 -11.49 -10.33 -24.07
CA GLU A 187 -10.95 -8.98 -24.26
C GLU A 187 -9.98 -8.88 -25.44
N VAL A 188 -9.10 -9.88 -25.64
CA VAL A 188 -8.02 -9.78 -26.64
C VAL A 188 -8.46 -10.27 -28.02
N ARG A 189 -9.05 -11.46 -28.11
CA ARG A 189 -9.48 -12.07 -29.38
C ARG A 189 -10.42 -11.18 -30.22
N PRO A 190 -11.45 -10.50 -29.68
CA PRO A 190 -12.33 -9.67 -30.49
C PRO A 190 -11.67 -8.36 -30.96
N LYS A 191 -10.56 -7.93 -30.36
CA LYS A 191 -9.88 -6.66 -30.70
C LYS A 191 -8.87 -6.77 -31.85
N ARG A 192 -8.83 -7.90 -32.58
CA ARG A 192 -7.88 -8.14 -33.68
C ARG A 192 -8.03 -7.16 -34.84
N SER A 193 -9.26 -6.82 -35.25
CA SER A 193 -9.51 -5.84 -36.32
C SER A 193 -9.04 -4.44 -35.89
N ALA A 194 -9.42 -4.01 -34.69
CA ALA A 194 -8.98 -2.74 -34.12
C ALA A 194 -7.45 -2.65 -33.98
N PHE A 195 -6.78 -3.76 -33.65
CA PHE A 195 -5.31 -3.79 -33.60
C PHE A 195 -4.67 -3.61 -34.98
N ARG A 196 -5.27 -4.18 -36.05
CA ARG A 196 -4.79 -3.95 -37.42
C ARG A 196 -4.91 -2.49 -37.83
N GLU A 197 -6.00 -1.82 -37.47
CA GLU A 197 -6.17 -0.37 -37.69
C GLU A 197 -5.15 0.45 -36.90
N PHE A 198 -4.86 0.06 -35.66
CA PHE A 198 -3.80 0.67 -34.85
C PHE A 198 -2.42 0.54 -35.51
N LEU A 199 -2.09 -0.64 -36.05
CA LEU A 199 -0.83 -0.84 -36.78
C LEU A 199 -0.77 0.01 -38.06
N LYS A 200 -1.87 0.12 -38.82
CA LYS A 200 -1.93 0.99 -40.02
C LYS A 200 -1.66 2.46 -39.66
N LYS A 201 -2.20 2.94 -38.53
CA LYS A 201 -1.91 4.29 -38.01
C LYS A 201 -0.42 4.47 -37.66
N ASN A 202 0.20 3.47 -37.02
CA ASN A 202 1.63 3.54 -36.71
C ASN A 202 2.51 3.52 -37.96
N ILE A 203 2.19 2.67 -38.94
CA ILE A 203 2.91 2.61 -40.23
C ILE A 203 2.80 3.95 -40.96
N ALA A 204 1.61 4.53 -41.05
CA ALA A 204 1.41 5.85 -41.65
C ALA A 204 2.25 6.94 -40.94
N ARG A 205 2.31 6.90 -39.60
CA ARG A 205 3.15 7.81 -38.80
C ARG A 205 4.64 7.62 -39.07
N GLU A 206 5.12 6.38 -39.19
CA GLU A 206 6.52 6.08 -39.51
C GLU A 206 6.89 6.54 -40.93
N LEU A 207 6.04 6.27 -41.92
CA LEU A 207 6.23 6.73 -43.29
C LEU A 207 6.24 8.26 -43.39
N HIS A 208 5.33 8.92 -42.68
CA HIS A 208 5.30 10.38 -42.61
C HIS A 208 6.57 10.92 -41.94
N ALA A 209 7.03 10.31 -40.84
CA ALA A 209 8.27 10.72 -40.17
C ALA A 209 9.50 10.53 -41.06
N ALA A 210 9.56 9.44 -41.84
CA ALA A 210 10.63 9.20 -42.81
C ALA A 210 10.61 10.22 -43.95
N ALA A 211 9.43 10.49 -44.52
CA ALA A 211 9.25 11.50 -45.56
C ALA A 211 9.60 12.90 -45.06
N ALA A 212 9.20 13.25 -43.83
CA ALA A 212 9.52 14.53 -43.21
C ALA A 212 11.04 14.71 -42.99
N LYS A 213 11.75 13.66 -42.55
CA LYS A 213 13.21 13.70 -42.43
C LYS A 213 13.90 13.94 -43.78
N VAL A 214 13.49 13.21 -44.82
CA VAL A 214 14.05 13.37 -46.17
C VAL A 214 13.75 14.76 -46.75
N ALA A 215 12.58 15.33 -46.46
CA ALA A 215 12.24 16.70 -46.86
C ALA A 215 13.14 17.73 -46.16
N VAL A 216 13.35 17.59 -44.85
CA VAL A 216 14.25 18.46 -44.07
C VAL A 216 15.69 18.37 -44.59
N ASP A 217 16.21 17.16 -44.84
CA ASP A 217 17.56 16.95 -45.37
C ASP A 217 17.75 17.56 -46.77
N LYS A 218 16.66 17.64 -47.55
CA LYS A 218 16.64 18.25 -48.88
C LYS A 218 16.24 19.73 -48.86
N GLY A 219 15.98 20.32 -47.70
CA GLY A 219 15.53 21.71 -47.54
C GLY A 219 14.16 22.01 -48.16
N GLN A 220 13.28 21.00 -48.28
CA GLN A 220 11.93 21.12 -48.80
C GLN A 220 10.89 21.27 -47.68
N ASP A 221 9.74 21.85 -48.00
CA ASP A 221 8.62 22.00 -47.07
C ASP A 221 8.09 20.64 -46.58
N GLN A 222 7.49 20.64 -45.38
CA GLN A 222 7.03 19.43 -44.72
C GLN A 222 5.90 18.74 -45.53
N PRO A 223 5.99 17.42 -45.80
CA PRO A 223 4.99 16.72 -46.60
C PRO A 223 3.62 16.66 -45.91
N ALA A 224 2.55 16.52 -46.71
CA ALA A 224 1.19 16.37 -46.21
C ALA A 224 1.02 15.10 -45.34
N LEU A 225 0.11 15.17 -44.37
CA LEU A 225 -0.18 14.06 -43.46
C LEU A 225 -0.67 12.83 -44.27
N ILE A 226 -0.01 11.68 -44.10
CA ILE A 226 -0.40 10.44 -44.77
C ILE A 226 -1.59 9.83 -44.03
N ASP A 227 -2.70 9.60 -44.74
CA ASP A 227 -3.89 8.99 -44.15
C ASP A 227 -3.67 7.49 -43.83
N PRO A 228 -4.10 7.01 -42.64
CA PRO A 228 -3.95 5.60 -42.26
C PRO A 228 -4.62 4.59 -43.21
N SER A 229 -5.62 5.03 -43.98
CA SER A 229 -6.35 4.20 -44.95
C SER A 229 -5.57 3.92 -46.23
N SER A 230 -4.49 4.68 -46.53
CA SER A 230 -3.68 4.48 -47.73
C SER A 230 -2.64 3.36 -47.58
N VAL A 231 -2.51 2.77 -46.38
CA VAL A 231 -1.56 1.68 -46.10
C VAL A 231 -2.11 0.36 -46.65
N THR A 232 -1.36 -0.27 -47.55
CA THR A 232 -1.75 -1.55 -48.16
C THR A 232 -1.65 -2.72 -47.18
N GLU A 233 -2.43 -3.78 -47.42
CA GLU A 233 -2.39 -4.97 -46.55
C GLU A 233 -1.04 -5.69 -46.63
N ASP A 234 -0.35 -5.64 -47.78
CA ASP A 234 0.99 -6.22 -47.94
C ASP A 234 2.03 -5.53 -47.05
N GLN A 235 1.99 -4.20 -46.96
CA GLN A 235 2.84 -3.42 -46.06
C GLN A 235 2.59 -3.80 -44.60
N LEU A 236 1.34 -4.05 -44.22
CA LEU A 236 0.99 -4.51 -42.88
C LEU A 236 1.55 -5.91 -42.58
N ILE A 237 1.45 -6.85 -43.53
CA ILE A 237 1.97 -8.21 -43.36
C ILE A 237 3.50 -8.20 -43.22
N ASP A 238 4.19 -7.43 -44.05
CA ASP A 238 5.65 -7.29 -43.97
C ASP A 238 6.08 -6.59 -42.68
N TYR A 239 5.31 -5.61 -42.20
CA TYR A 239 5.54 -5.01 -40.89
C TYR A 239 5.41 -6.03 -39.75
N LEU A 240 4.39 -6.90 -39.78
CA LEU A 240 4.25 -7.98 -38.81
C LEU A 240 5.39 -9.00 -38.88
N ARG A 241 5.94 -9.27 -40.07
CA ARG A 241 7.13 -10.12 -40.22
C ARG A 241 8.34 -9.46 -39.56
N LYS A 242 8.55 -8.15 -39.77
CA LYS A 242 9.63 -7.39 -39.09
C LYS A 242 9.47 -7.42 -37.57
N LEU A 243 8.26 -7.20 -37.06
CA LEU A 243 7.97 -7.27 -35.62
C LEU A 243 8.17 -8.67 -35.03
N ARG A 244 8.02 -9.75 -35.82
CA ARG A 244 8.32 -11.12 -35.34
C ARG A 244 9.81 -11.31 -35.04
N HIS A 245 10.70 -10.59 -35.71
CA HIS A 245 12.12 -10.62 -35.42
C HIS A 245 12.49 -9.71 -34.23
N ASN A 246 11.69 -8.68 -33.94
CA ASN A 246 11.87 -7.79 -32.79
C ASN A 246 10.70 -7.92 -31.79
N ASN A 247 10.82 -8.91 -30.90
CA ASN A 247 9.81 -9.19 -29.89
C ASN A 247 9.56 -8.02 -28.93
N GLN A 248 10.58 -7.22 -28.58
CA GLN A 248 10.44 -6.10 -27.66
C GLN A 248 9.54 -5.01 -28.24
N ALA A 249 9.79 -4.60 -29.49
CA ALA A 249 8.93 -3.64 -30.19
C ALA A 249 7.49 -4.13 -30.32
N LEU A 250 7.31 -5.44 -30.56
CA LEU A 250 5.98 -6.05 -30.58
C LEU A 250 5.29 -5.96 -29.21
N TYR A 251 6.00 -6.27 -28.11
CA TYR A 251 5.45 -6.16 -26.76
C TYR A 251 5.10 -4.72 -26.39
N ASP A 252 5.92 -3.74 -26.78
CA ASP A 252 5.65 -2.33 -26.54
C ASP A 252 4.38 -1.87 -27.29
N MET A 253 4.20 -2.30 -28.54
CA MET A 253 2.99 -1.99 -29.32
C MET A 253 1.73 -2.68 -28.78
N VAL A 254 1.84 -3.95 -28.40
CA VAL A 254 0.72 -4.68 -27.78
C VAL A 254 0.39 -4.08 -26.41
N GLY A 255 1.40 -3.71 -25.63
CA GLY A 255 1.27 -3.04 -24.34
C GLY A 255 0.60 -1.68 -24.47
N GLN A 256 0.95 -0.89 -25.48
CA GLN A 256 0.29 0.39 -25.77
C GLN A 256 -1.18 0.20 -26.18
N PHE A 257 -1.47 -0.80 -27.02
CA PHE A 257 -2.84 -1.04 -27.51
C PHE A 257 -3.78 -1.58 -26.42
N LEU A 258 -3.29 -2.53 -25.62
CA LEU A 258 -4.05 -3.15 -24.54
C LEU A 258 -3.93 -2.40 -23.20
N ASP A 259 -3.16 -1.31 -23.17
CA ASP A 259 -2.85 -0.49 -21.99
C ASP A 259 -2.38 -1.35 -20.81
N LEU A 260 -1.44 -2.27 -21.07
CA LEU A 260 -0.92 -3.20 -20.08
C LEU A 260 0.09 -2.53 -19.16
N ALA A 261 0.12 -2.97 -17.91
CA ALA A 261 1.15 -2.56 -16.98
C ALA A 261 2.54 -3.10 -17.39
N PRO A 262 3.61 -2.33 -17.13
CA PRO A 262 4.97 -2.76 -17.38
C PRO A 262 5.30 -4.03 -16.60
N LEU A 263 6.06 -4.92 -17.23
CA LEU A 263 6.54 -6.18 -16.66
C LEU A 263 8.06 -6.13 -16.62
N LYS A 264 8.66 -6.33 -15.45
CA LYS A 264 10.12 -6.42 -15.39
C LYS A 264 10.57 -7.58 -16.30
N PRO A 265 11.51 -7.35 -17.24
CA PRO A 265 12.03 -8.44 -18.05
C PRO A 265 12.71 -9.48 -17.13
N PRO A 266 12.59 -10.77 -17.43
CA PRO A 266 13.25 -11.80 -16.63
C PRO A 266 14.76 -11.58 -16.64
N THR A 267 15.39 -11.63 -15.47
CA THR A 267 16.85 -11.55 -15.38
C THR A 267 17.46 -12.75 -16.11
N VAL A 268 18.56 -12.55 -16.83
CA VAL A 268 19.28 -13.57 -17.65
C VAL A 268 19.49 -14.90 -16.92
N GLY A 269 19.68 -14.89 -15.58
CA GLY A 269 19.82 -16.11 -14.77
C GLY A 269 18.52 -16.90 -14.51
N GLN A 270 17.33 -16.30 -14.68
CA GLN A 270 16.03 -16.95 -14.43
C GLN A 270 15.51 -17.75 -15.63
N LEU A 271 16.01 -17.48 -16.83
CA LEU A 271 15.53 -18.09 -18.07
C LEU A 271 16.13 -19.47 -18.36
N GLY A 272 17.19 -19.89 -17.64
CA GLY A 272 17.85 -21.19 -17.85
C GLY A 272 18.41 -21.39 -19.27
N LEU A 273 18.52 -20.32 -20.07
CA LEU A 273 18.97 -20.35 -21.45
C LEU A 273 20.50 -20.36 -21.54
N PRO A 274 21.10 -21.07 -22.51
CA PRO A 274 22.54 -21.01 -22.75
C PRO A 274 23.00 -19.58 -23.07
N LYS A 275 24.14 -19.15 -22.51
CA LYS A 275 24.73 -17.79 -22.66
C LYS A 275 24.90 -17.32 -24.10
N GLU A 276 24.95 -18.24 -25.05
CA GLU A 276 25.22 -18.01 -26.47
C GLU A 276 24.02 -17.47 -27.25
N ASN A 277 22.79 -17.77 -26.79
CA ASN A 277 21.54 -17.24 -27.39
C ASN A 277 21.00 -16.00 -26.64
N LEU A 278 21.73 -15.51 -25.63
CA LEU A 278 21.29 -14.44 -24.74
C LEU A 278 21.67 -13.04 -25.23
N SER A 279 22.64 -12.93 -26.15
CA SER A 279 23.08 -11.65 -26.73
C SER A 279 22.08 -11.03 -27.72
N THR A 280 21.05 -11.78 -28.15
CA THR A 280 20.05 -11.31 -29.11
C THR A 280 18.77 -10.78 -28.47
N LEU A 281 18.60 -10.93 -27.15
CA LEU A 281 17.43 -10.46 -26.42
C LEU A 281 17.73 -9.14 -25.70
N GLU A 282 17.55 -8.03 -26.40
CA GLU A 282 17.59 -6.69 -25.81
C GLU A 282 16.25 -6.41 -25.12
N PHE A 283 16.25 -6.37 -23.79
CA PHE A 283 15.10 -5.91 -23.02
C PHE A 283 15.29 -4.46 -22.59
N ARG A 284 14.24 -3.66 -22.71
CA ARG A 284 14.24 -2.30 -22.16
C ARG A 284 14.21 -2.37 -20.62
N GLU A 285 15.15 -1.68 -19.97
CA GLU A 285 15.07 -1.45 -18.53
C GLU A 285 13.85 -0.61 -18.20
N MET A 286 12.93 -1.17 -17.42
CA MET A 286 11.75 -0.46 -16.95
C MET A 286 12.05 0.25 -15.64
N LYS A 287 11.76 1.55 -15.60
CA LYS A 287 11.97 2.39 -14.40
C LYS A 287 10.75 2.45 -13.49
N ASN A 288 9.63 1.85 -13.92
CA ASN A 288 8.39 1.86 -13.14
C ASN A 288 8.57 1.12 -11.80
N PRO A 289 8.27 1.76 -10.66
CA PRO A 289 8.37 1.13 -9.34
C PRO A 289 7.44 -0.07 -9.13
N TYR A 290 6.42 -0.21 -9.98
CA TYR A 290 5.39 -1.23 -9.89
C TYR A 290 5.60 -2.41 -10.85
N ALA A 291 6.70 -2.44 -11.62
CA ALA A 291 6.93 -3.47 -12.63
C ALA A 291 7.08 -4.90 -12.07
N GLU A 292 7.50 -5.05 -10.80
CA GLU A 292 7.74 -6.35 -10.17
C GLU A 292 6.52 -6.95 -9.47
N ARG A 293 5.80 -6.13 -8.69
CA ARG A 293 4.64 -6.58 -7.88
C ARG A 293 3.30 -6.24 -8.52
N GLY A 294 3.34 -5.55 -9.65
CA GLY A 294 2.18 -5.03 -10.35
C GLY A 294 1.79 -3.62 -9.88
N PRO A 295 1.03 -2.90 -10.72
CA PRO A 295 0.46 -1.61 -10.37
C PRO A 295 -0.46 -1.75 -9.14
N PRO A 296 -0.60 -0.70 -8.32
CA PRO A 296 -1.55 -0.71 -7.21
C PRO A 296 -2.99 -0.73 -7.73
N VAL A 297 -3.83 -1.56 -7.09
CA VAL A 297 -5.27 -1.66 -7.40
C VAL A 297 -6.04 -0.36 -7.11
N THR A 298 -5.44 0.53 -6.32
CA THR A 298 -5.99 1.84 -5.93
C THR A 298 -4.91 2.91 -6.09
N HIS A 299 -5.27 4.18 -5.88
CA HIS A 299 -4.30 5.27 -5.88
C HIS A 299 -3.14 4.95 -4.90
N PRO A 300 -1.87 5.32 -5.18
CA PRO A 300 -0.76 4.90 -4.32
C PRO A 300 -0.79 5.49 -2.91
N SER A 301 -1.69 6.46 -2.63
CA SER A 301 -2.01 6.92 -1.27
C SER A 301 -3.22 6.24 -0.62
N ALA A 302 -4.04 5.52 -1.40
CA ALA A 302 -5.33 4.91 -1.02
C ALA A 302 -6.26 5.82 -0.20
N GLY A 303 -6.07 7.15 -0.24
CA GLY A 303 -6.83 8.10 0.57
C GLY A 303 -6.56 8.02 2.09
N LEU A 304 -5.43 7.46 2.53
CA LEU A 304 -5.09 7.35 3.95
C LEU A 304 -4.46 8.63 4.50
N SER A 305 -3.50 9.20 3.76
CA SER A 305 -2.81 10.45 4.07
C SER A 305 -2.65 11.26 2.79
N TYR A 306 -2.78 12.58 2.94
CA TYR A 306 -2.64 13.58 1.88
C TYR A 306 -1.40 14.46 2.08
N LEU A 307 -0.56 14.14 3.07
CA LEU A 307 0.70 14.82 3.27
C LEU A 307 1.66 14.49 2.13
N ARG A 308 2.27 15.52 1.54
CA ARG A 308 3.25 15.33 0.47
C ARG A 308 4.61 14.90 1.01
N THR A 309 5.00 15.45 2.15
CA THR A 309 6.30 15.24 2.79
C THR A 309 6.18 15.37 4.30
N SER A 310 7.09 14.72 5.03
CA SER A 310 7.32 14.89 6.48
C SER A 310 8.63 15.63 6.75
N MET A 311 9.13 16.43 5.81
CA MET A 311 10.34 17.25 6.01
C MET A 311 10.01 18.52 6.81
N TYR A 312 9.52 18.33 8.04
CA TYR A 312 9.31 19.37 9.02
C TYR A 312 9.89 18.93 10.36
N MET A 313 10.25 19.89 11.21
CA MET A 313 10.72 19.63 12.56
C MET A 313 9.64 20.05 13.54
N GLU A 314 9.28 19.16 14.45
CA GLU A 314 8.34 19.46 15.52
C GLU A 314 9.03 20.33 16.56
N ASN A 315 8.47 21.51 16.82
CA ASN A 315 9.00 22.40 17.84
C ASN A 315 8.41 22.02 19.20
N HIS A 316 9.24 21.46 20.08
CA HIS A 316 8.85 21.13 21.44
C HIS A 316 8.75 22.42 22.28
N PRO A 317 7.71 22.61 23.11
CA PRO A 317 7.51 23.85 23.88
C PRO A 317 8.70 24.28 24.75
N ILE A 318 9.42 23.31 25.33
CA ILE A 318 10.56 23.54 26.23
C ILE A 318 11.90 23.34 25.52
N TYR A 319 12.15 22.14 24.99
CA TYR A 319 13.42 21.77 24.36
C TYR A 319 13.67 22.34 22.95
N GLY A 320 12.67 22.99 22.33
CA GLY A 320 12.82 23.52 20.98
C GLY A 320 12.72 22.47 19.86
N PRO A 321 13.31 22.72 18.68
CA PRO A 321 13.11 21.89 17.49
C PRO A 321 13.71 20.49 17.68
N GLN A 322 12.86 19.46 17.53
CA GLN A 322 13.25 18.08 17.71
C GLN A 322 13.89 17.50 16.45
N ARG A 323 14.93 16.68 16.64
CA ARG A 323 15.65 16.01 15.54
C ARG A 323 14.80 14.95 14.83
N GLN A 324 13.96 14.24 15.58
CA GLN A 324 13.10 13.16 15.10
C GLN A 324 11.64 13.49 15.44
N HIS A 325 10.70 13.01 14.63
CA HIS A 325 9.27 13.08 14.97
C HIS A 325 8.94 12.29 16.23
N SER A 326 7.83 12.60 16.88
CA SER A 326 7.38 11.85 18.07
C SER A 326 7.33 10.33 17.82
N PRO A 327 7.95 9.51 18.70
CA PRO A 327 7.91 8.05 18.57
C PRO A 327 6.53 7.50 18.90
N ALA A 328 6.22 6.31 18.40
CA ALA A 328 4.94 5.64 18.61
C ALA A 328 5.10 4.35 19.41
N VAL A 329 4.17 4.05 20.32
CA VAL A 329 4.17 2.79 21.04
C VAL A 329 3.62 1.66 20.15
N ALA A 330 4.41 0.61 19.98
CA ALA A 330 4.06 -0.60 19.26
C ALA A 330 3.83 -1.77 20.22
N ARG A 331 2.92 -2.68 19.85
CA ARG A 331 2.75 -3.98 20.53
C ARG A 331 3.45 -5.08 19.76
N ILE A 332 4.07 -6.02 20.47
CA ILE A 332 4.61 -7.22 19.83
C ILE A 332 3.48 -8.22 19.65
N VAL A 333 3.08 -8.47 18.40
CA VAL A 333 1.97 -9.36 18.06
C VAL A 333 2.46 -10.78 17.84
N ARG A 334 3.62 -10.92 17.19
CA ARG A 334 4.25 -12.22 16.94
C ARG A 334 5.74 -12.11 17.19
N PRO A 335 6.32 -12.96 18.07
CA PRO A 335 7.75 -13.00 18.27
C PRO A 335 8.45 -13.59 17.05
N ARG A 336 9.74 -13.31 16.94
CA ARG A 336 10.64 -13.85 15.93
C ARG A 336 10.74 -15.36 16.12
N ARG A 337 10.69 -16.09 15.01
CA ARG A 337 11.00 -17.52 15.00
C ARG A 337 12.24 -17.75 14.15
N GLN A 338 13.39 -17.81 14.81
CA GLN A 338 14.69 -18.01 14.15
C GLN A 338 14.70 -19.29 13.30
N THR A 339 14.08 -20.36 13.79
CA THR A 339 13.98 -21.65 13.08
C THR A 339 13.26 -21.59 11.74
N GLN A 340 12.38 -20.61 11.54
CA GLN A 340 11.60 -20.44 10.31
C GLN A 340 12.03 -19.19 9.51
N ALA A 341 13.11 -18.51 9.93
CA ALA A 341 13.53 -17.21 9.38
C ALA A 341 12.39 -16.16 9.34
N LEU A 342 11.40 -16.27 10.22
CA LEU A 342 10.25 -15.37 10.25
C LEU A 342 10.53 -14.19 11.16
N ALA A 343 10.51 -13.00 10.58
CA ALA A 343 10.59 -11.73 11.29
C ALA A 343 9.44 -11.60 12.30
N ALA A 344 9.72 -10.89 13.41
CA ALA A 344 8.68 -10.53 14.36
C ALA A 344 7.70 -9.53 13.73
N ARG A 345 6.46 -9.53 14.22
CA ARG A 345 5.39 -8.63 13.78
C ARG A 345 4.99 -7.70 14.91
N LEU A 346 4.96 -6.41 14.58
CA LEU A 346 4.58 -5.34 15.50
C LEU A 346 3.23 -4.76 15.08
N GLY A 347 2.42 -4.38 16.06
CA GLY A 347 1.18 -3.63 15.88
C GLY A 347 1.44 -2.15 16.16
N VAL A 348 1.45 -1.33 15.11
CA VAL A 348 1.70 0.12 15.18
C VAL A 348 0.48 0.85 14.65
N ALA A 349 -0.14 1.71 15.47
CA ALA A 349 -1.32 2.50 15.07
C ALA A 349 -2.50 1.68 14.49
N GLY A 350 -2.60 0.37 14.79
CA GLY A 350 -3.62 -0.53 14.23
C GLY A 350 -3.19 -1.29 12.97
N LEU A 351 -1.98 -1.05 12.46
CA LEU A 351 -1.38 -1.75 11.33
C LEU A 351 -0.37 -2.81 11.80
N ILE A 352 -0.24 -3.89 11.04
CA ILE A 352 0.77 -4.93 11.29
C ILE A 352 2.00 -4.67 10.42
N VAL A 353 3.14 -4.51 11.06
CA VAL A 353 4.42 -4.19 10.41
C VAL A 353 5.50 -5.21 10.75
N ASN A 354 6.53 -5.28 9.93
CA ASN A 354 7.74 -6.05 10.22
C ASN A 354 8.63 -5.28 11.19
N THR A 355 9.44 -5.98 11.97
CA THR A 355 10.48 -5.36 12.80
C THR A 355 11.52 -4.61 11.96
N PRO A 356 12.22 -3.62 12.54
CA PRO A 356 13.36 -3.00 11.89
C PRO A 356 14.39 -4.01 11.39
N LEU A 357 15.03 -3.66 10.27
CA LEU A 357 16.14 -4.43 9.70
C LEU A 357 17.44 -4.07 10.43
N GLY A 358 18.33 -5.05 10.62
CA GLY A 358 19.64 -4.86 11.25
C GLY A 358 19.70 -5.12 12.76
N ASP A 359 20.90 -5.05 13.33
CA ASP A 359 21.14 -5.21 14.76
C ASP A 359 20.86 -3.87 15.47
N THR A 360 19.73 -3.78 16.17
CA THR A 360 19.26 -2.58 16.87
C THR A 360 19.05 -2.86 18.36
N ALA A 361 18.83 -1.82 19.18
CA ALA A 361 18.70 -1.98 20.64
C ALA A 361 17.63 -3.01 21.02
N SER A 362 16.49 -3.00 20.32
CA SER A 362 15.37 -3.92 20.54
C SER A 362 15.56 -5.27 19.82
N ASN A 363 16.47 -5.30 18.85
CA ASN A 363 16.68 -6.41 17.92
C ASN A 363 17.99 -7.19 18.11
N SER A 364 18.73 -6.88 19.18
CA SER A 364 20.05 -7.44 19.45
C SER A 364 20.01 -8.87 19.97
N ILE A 365 20.74 -9.74 19.27
CA ILE A 365 20.92 -11.15 19.61
C ILE A 365 21.69 -11.32 20.93
N ARG A 366 22.53 -10.34 21.30
CA ARG A 366 23.47 -10.45 22.44
C ARG A 366 22.85 -10.15 23.79
N THR A 367 21.73 -9.43 23.84
CA THR A 367 21.12 -8.91 25.09
C THR A 367 19.77 -9.52 25.42
N GLY A 368 19.36 -10.57 24.70
CA GLY A 368 18.03 -11.16 24.78
C GLY A 368 17.01 -10.24 24.12
N ALA A 369 16.75 -10.43 22.83
CA ALA A 369 15.89 -9.53 22.08
C ALA A 369 14.45 -9.58 22.59
N VAL A 370 13.85 -8.41 22.79
CA VAL A 370 12.44 -8.24 23.19
C VAL A 370 11.52 -8.97 22.21
N TYR A 371 11.97 -9.10 20.96
CA TYR A 371 11.23 -9.74 19.88
C TYR A 371 11.27 -11.28 19.88
N ASP A 372 12.13 -11.95 20.65
CA ASP A 372 12.36 -13.39 20.48
C ASP A 372 11.33 -14.27 21.22
N ARG A 373 10.74 -13.79 22.31
CA ARG A 373 9.85 -14.61 23.15
C ARG A 373 8.65 -13.80 23.64
N ILE A 374 7.49 -14.44 23.69
CA ILE A 374 6.34 -13.91 24.41
C ILE A 374 6.59 -14.15 25.89
N ASP A 375 6.43 -13.11 26.68
CA ASP A 375 6.49 -13.17 28.14
C ASP A 375 5.06 -13.07 28.71
N PRO A 376 4.49 -14.15 29.25
CA PRO A 376 3.15 -14.12 29.84
C PRO A 376 3.06 -13.28 31.13
N SER A 377 4.19 -12.94 31.77
CA SER A 377 4.19 -12.15 33.01
C SER A 377 3.93 -10.66 32.79
N VAL A 378 4.03 -10.19 31.53
CA VAL A 378 3.85 -8.79 31.17
C VAL A 378 2.35 -8.53 30.91
N GLU A 379 1.74 -7.71 31.77
CA GLU A 379 0.31 -7.40 31.63
C GLU A 379 0.03 -6.63 30.33
N GLY A 380 -0.98 -7.10 29.58
CA GLY A 380 -1.34 -6.51 28.29
C GLY A 380 -0.33 -6.74 27.16
N GLY A 381 0.72 -7.54 27.41
CA GLY A 381 1.76 -7.90 26.45
C GLY A 381 2.86 -6.86 26.28
N ALA A 382 4.00 -7.28 25.76
CA ALA A 382 5.18 -6.43 25.58
C ALA A 382 4.93 -5.28 24.59
N LYS A 383 5.30 -4.07 25.02
CA LYS A 383 5.20 -2.82 24.27
C LYS A 383 6.58 -2.21 24.11
N VAL A 384 6.86 -1.66 22.93
CA VAL A 384 8.15 -1.05 22.57
C VAL A 384 7.90 0.24 21.83
N TRP A 385 8.73 1.25 22.08
CA TRP A 385 8.70 2.51 21.33
C TRP A 385 9.39 2.33 19.97
N VAL A 386 8.69 2.65 18.89
CA VAL A 386 9.22 2.60 17.52
C VAL A 386 9.07 3.94 16.82
N GLN A 387 9.99 4.22 15.89
CA GLN A 387 9.94 5.39 15.04
C GLN A 387 9.38 5.01 13.66
N PRO A 388 8.18 5.47 13.29
CA PRO A 388 7.70 5.36 11.92
C PRO A 388 8.60 6.16 10.97
N GLN A 389 9.00 5.57 9.84
CA GLN A 389 9.92 6.23 8.89
C GLN A 389 9.34 6.43 7.50
N ARG A 390 8.67 5.42 6.95
CA ARG A 390 8.09 5.49 5.60
C ARG A 390 6.84 4.64 5.52
N ALA A 391 5.87 5.12 4.77
CA ALA A 391 4.65 4.39 4.45
C ALA A 391 4.47 4.34 2.93
N SER A 392 4.14 3.16 2.41
CA SER A 392 3.82 2.94 1.00
C SER A 392 2.71 1.92 0.86
N ILE A 393 2.08 1.85 -0.31
CA ILE A 393 0.98 0.92 -0.57
C ILE A 393 1.43 -0.18 -1.51
N ASP A 394 1.07 -1.41 -1.19
CA ASP A 394 1.35 -2.58 -2.03
C ASP A 394 0.36 -2.72 -3.18
N SER A 395 0.69 -3.58 -4.15
CA SER A 395 -0.20 -3.81 -5.30
C SER A 395 -1.60 -4.25 -4.89
N ASN A 396 -1.70 -5.08 -3.84
CA ASN A 396 -2.94 -5.54 -3.22
C ASN A 396 -3.66 -4.49 -2.32
N GLY A 397 -3.19 -3.25 -2.27
CA GLY A 397 -3.80 -2.19 -1.44
C GLY A 397 -3.48 -2.28 0.05
N ARG A 398 -2.49 -3.10 0.45
CA ARG A 398 -2.03 -3.20 1.84
C ARG A 398 -1.06 -2.08 2.16
N VAL A 399 -1.15 -1.51 3.36
CA VAL A 399 -0.21 -0.50 3.85
C VAL A 399 1.07 -1.19 4.31
N ILE A 400 2.21 -0.81 3.75
CA ILE A 400 3.53 -1.20 4.22
C ILE A 400 4.16 0.00 4.91
N LEU A 401 4.15 -0.06 6.24
CA LEU A 401 4.85 0.88 7.10
C LEU A 401 6.20 0.28 7.50
N THR A 402 7.27 1.03 7.29
CA THR A 402 8.61 0.69 7.78
C THR A 402 8.87 1.49 9.04
N VAL A 403 9.33 0.78 10.06
CA VAL A 403 9.59 1.31 11.38
C VAL A 403 11.04 1.02 11.76
N ASN A 404 11.64 1.97 12.46
CA ASN A 404 12.94 1.83 13.09
C ASN A 404 12.81 1.84 14.61
N ASP A 405 13.86 1.44 15.31
CA ASP A 405 13.93 1.63 16.76
C ASP A 405 13.98 3.14 17.08
N SER A 406 13.29 3.53 18.15
CA SER A 406 13.28 4.94 18.60
C SER A 406 14.60 5.30 19.29
N SER A 407 14.99 6.57 19.20
CA SER A 407 16.10 7.08 20.02
C SER A 407 15.68 7.17 21.49
N PRO A 408 16.58 6.89 22.45
CA PRO A 408 16.25 6.93 23.88
C PRO A 408 15.78 8.34 24.31
N GLU A 409 16.42 9.38 23.78
CA GLU A 409 16.05 10.78 24.01
C GLU A 409 14.61 11.08 23.57
N ALA A 410 14.23 10.69 22.35
CA ALA A 410 12.87 10.91 21.86
C ALA A 410 11.83 10.14 22.69
N THR A 411 12.17 8.95 23.18
CA THR A 411 11.26 8.19 24.06
C THR A 411 11.08 8.83 25.42
N LEU A 412 12.14 9.42 25.99
CA LEU A 412 12.08 10.12 27.27
C LEU A 412 11.26 11.40 27.15
N VAL A 413 11.48 12.20 26.10
CA VAL A 413 10.69 13.42 25.83
C VAL A 413 9.21 13.06 25.63
N ALA A 414 8.91 11.99 24.90
CA ALA A 414 7.53 11.54 24.72
C ALA A 414 6.89 11.06 26.03
N GLN A 415 7.62 10.36 26.89
CA GLN A 415 7.14 9.93 28.22
C GLN A 415 6.92 11.11 29.16
N GLU A 416 7.76 12.15 29.08
CA GLU A 416 7.58 13.37 29.85
C GLU A 416 6.30 14.11 29.47
N LEU A 417 5.98 14.20 28.17
CA LEU A 417 4.72 14.77 27.69
C LEU A 417 3.48 13.97 28.15
N LEU A 418 3.62 12.67 28.34
CA LEU A 418 2.56 11.81 28.89
C LEU A 418 2.44 11.92 30.42
N GLY A 419 3.43 12.53 31.09
CA GLY A 419 3.50 12.62 32.54
C GLY A 419 4.06 11.36 33.23
N ASP A 420 4.60 10.42 32.46
CA ASP A 420 5.16 9.16 32.98
C ASP A 420 6.61 9.33 33.48
N ALA A 421 7.31 10.36 33.02
CA ALA A 421 8.71 10.66 33.39
C ALA A 421 8.93 12.16 33.60
N THR A 422 9.95 12.53 34.36
CA THR A 422 10.42 13.91 34.52
C THR A 422 11.87 13.99 34.09
N CYS A 423 12.15 14.73 33.01
CA CYS A 423 13.49 14.84 32.45
C CYS A 423 14.09 16.23 32.70
N LEU A 424 13.24 17.26 32.73
CA LEU A 424 13.68 18.64 32.94
C LEU A 424 14.27 18.87 34.34
N GLY A 425 15.50 19.39 34.41
CA GLY A 425 16.16 19.78 35.65
C GLY A 425 16.82 18.63 36.43
N VAL A 426 16.69 17.39 35.96
CA VAL A 426 17.44 16.24 36.49
C VAL A 426 18.84 16.28 35.88
N GLN A 427 19.88 16.36 36.71
CA GLN A 427 21.26 16.26 36.22
C GLN A 427 21.43 14.90 35.52
N PRO A 428 21.98 14.86 34.29
CA PRO A 428 22.21 13.60 33.62
C PRO A 428 23.20 12.80 34.47
N ALA A 429 22.74 11.68 35.03
CA ALA A 429 23.68 10.64 35.43
C ALA A 429 24.36 10.20 34.11
N GLU A 430 25.61 10.61 33.90
CA GLU A 430 26.37 10.43 32.66
C GLU A 430 26.42 8.96 32.16
N GLY A 431 26.04 8.00 33.01
CA GLY A 431 25.89 6.58 32.67
C GLY A 431 24.50 6.08 32.29
N GLN A 432 23.41 6.83 32.49
CA GLN A 432 22.03 6.35 32.20
C GLN A 432 21.57 6.65 30.77
N MET A 433 22.07 7.71 30.12
CA MET A 433 21.66 8.09 28.76
C MET A 433 22.06 7.05 27.68
N TYR A 434 23.09 6.24 27.97
CA TYR A 434 23.55 5.16 27.10
C TYR A 434 23.08 3.77 27.55
N GLN A 435 22.27 3.67 28.60
CA GLN A 435 21.70 2.39 29.01
C GLN A 435 20.62 1.98 28.01
N ARG A 436 21.00 1.01 27.16
CA ARG A 436 20.08 0.31 26.28
C ARG A 436 18.98 -0.32 27.12
N GLU A 437 17.72 0.00 26.84
CA GLU A 437 16.59 -0.71 27.47
C GLU A 437 16.72 -2.20 27.17
N LYS A 438 16.98 -2.99 28.21
CA LYS A 438 17.03 -4.44 28.10
C LYS A 438 15.61 -4.99 28.16
N ALA A 439 15.41 -6.19 27.64
CA ALA A 439 14.14 -6.90 27.82
C ALA A 439 13.75 -7.04 29.30
N SER A 440 14.72 -7.07 30.24
CA SER A 440 14.48 -7.02 31.68
C SER A 440 13.78 -5.75 32.16
N ASP A 441 14.12 -4.60 31.56
CA ASP A 441 13.67 -3.30 32.02
C ASP A 441 12.23 -3.06 31.57
N ILE A 442 11.90 -3.49 30.35
CA ILE A 442 10.52 -3.55 29.84
C ILE A 442 9.67 -4.49 30.71
N ARG A 443 10.22 -5.66 31.10
CA ARG A 443 9.51 -6.58 32.00
C ARG A 443 9.22 -5.94 33.34
N GLN A 444 10.16 -5.20 33.92
CA GLN A 444 9.97 -4.54 35.21
C GLN A 444 8.89 -3.45 35.15
N ARG A 445 8.85 -2.62 34.09
CA ARG A 445 7.86 -1.54 33.97
C ARG A 445 6.41 -2.03 33.90
N TYR A 446 6.20 -3.21 33.34
CA TYR A 446 4.85 -3.77 33.10
C TYR A 446 4.58 -5.01 33.95
N ARG A 447 5.37 -5.25 34.99
CA ARG A 447 5.13 -6.30 35.97
C ARG A 447 4.05 -5.81 36.94
N ALA A 448 2.97 -6.58 37.10
CA ALA A 448 2.01 -6.30 38.15
C ALA A 448 2.71 -6.34 39.53
N PRO A 449 2.43 -5.38 40.44
CA PRO A 449 3.07 -5.32 41.76
C PRO A 449 2.86 -6.61 42.58
N ASP A 450 1.78 -7.35 42.30
CA ASP A 450 1.41 -8.61 42.97
C ASP A 450 1.33 -9.82 42.01
N ALA A 451 2.19 -9.89 41.00
CA ALA A 451 2.29 -11.13 40.22
C ALA A 451 2.88 -12.24 41.11
N PRO A 452 2.15 -13.33 41.44
CA PRO A 452 2.73 -14.44 42.18
C PRO A 452 3.93 -14.93 41.38
N THR A 453 5.10 -14.90 42.00
CA THR A 453 6.26 -15.61 41.49
C THR A 453 5.82 -17.04 41.26
N MET A 454 5.79 -17.47 39.99
CA MET A 454 5.55 -18.87 39.63
C MET A 454 6.47 -19.70 40.52
N SER A 455 5.84 -20.46 41.41
CA SER A 455 6.47 -21.32 42.40
C SER A 455 7.57 -22.12 41.74
N SER A 456 8.77 -22.05 42.29
CA SER A 456 9.89 -22.85 41.87
C SER A 456 9.60 -24.33 42.18
N ALA A 457 10.25 -25.27 41.48
CA ALA A 457 10.13 -26.69 41.80
C ALA A 457 10.52 -27.04 43.26
N GLN A 458 11.24 -26.14 43.95
CA GLN A 458 11.56 -26.27 45.36
C GLN A 458 10.34 -26.02 46.28
N ASP A 459 9.39 -25.18 45.86
CA ASP A 459 8.19 -24.85 46.64
C ASP A 459 7.19 -26.02 46.69
N TYR A 460 7.31 -26.99 45.78
CA TYR A 460 6.54 -28.24 45.78
C TYR A 460 7.29 -29.42 46.41
N GLY A 461 8.42 -29.19 47.10
CA GLY A 461 9.15 -30.24 47.80
C GLY A 461 9.85 -31.26 46.88
N LEU A 462 9.95 -30.99 45.58
CA LEU A 462 10.66 -31.87 44.65
C LEU A 462 12.15 -31.53 44.67
N ARG A 463 12.92 -32.33 45.41
CA ARG A 463 14.39 -32.30 45.34
C ARG A 463 14.83 -32.75 43.95
N ARG A 464 15.73 -31.98 43.33
CA ARG A 464 16.47 -32.43 42.14
C ARG A 464 17.22 -33.72 42.52
N GLN A 465 16.94 -34.79 41.79
CA GLN A 465 17.82 -35.97 41.73
C GLN A 465 19.03 -35.65 40.85
#